data_AF-A0A971NHC6-F1
#
_entry.id   AF-A0A971NHC6-F1
#
_cell.length_a   1.000
_cell.length_b   1.000
_cell.length_c   1.000
_cell.angle_alpha   90.00
_cell.angle_beta   90.00
_cell.angle_gamma   90.00
#
_symmetry.space_group_name_H-M   'P 1'
#
loop_
_entity.id
_entity.type
_entity.pdbx_description
1 polymer ?
#
loop_
_entity_poly.entity_id
_entity_poly.type
_entity_poly.pdbx_seq_one_letter_code
_entity_poly.pdbx_strand_id
1 'polypeptide(L)'
;AEKGVSLELRLKTKDGAYKWFMLTISSFADDSGYITRVMGKYSDIDRQVKERELLKHRAQMDFATGLYNKSATEELISLALESGDMAPSAVLIADIDDLKIINDSFGHTEGDRAISMVAGTLKAHFRSTDIIGRIGGDEFMVLLSGMGEENKIRATLTALSHKIFSLHIGRNNDYPIRCSMGLVIARPGDSFEELYRKADKAMYFVKRDTKNAYAVYTPEMENSEYEYEDAEASIRDAIMFDMEETALLMYSLAVFFPFIASANLVENSYNMLEYSSYGIDFGPEIGIADDLFMSLIEKAYDEDREACREMLDRDFMAESFSRGERVLTQIIRQQKSQSDFCWAKIVVILTEDEHDQLCSVILMRTLSGCDAL
;
A
#
# COMPACT_ATOMS: atom_id res chain seq x y z
N ALA A 1 -26.75 56.66 -26.56
CA ALA A 1 -25.55 55.87 -26.20
C ALA A 1 -25.76 54.43 -26.67
N GLU A 2 -24.74 53.79 -27.27
CA GLU A 2 -24.84 52.38 -27.64
C GLU A 2 -24.83 51.49 -26.39
N LYS A 3 -25.76 50.53 -26.34
CA LYS A 3 -25.73 49.42 -25.37
C LYS A 3 -25.69 48.12 -26.16
N GLY A 4 -24.58 47.40 -25.99
CA GLY A 4 -24.35 46.09 -26.60
C GLY A 4 -24.32 44.99 -25.54
N VAL A 5 -24.87 43.83 -25.87
CA VAL A 5 -24.74 42.59 -25.09
C VAL A 5 -24.22 41.49 -26.01
N SER A 6 -23.28 40.68 -25.53
CA SER A 6 -22.82 39.47 -26.23
C SER A 6 -23.06 38.25 -25.36
N LEU A 7 -23.49 37.15 -25.98
CA LEU A 7 -23.83 35.89 -25.31
C LEU A 7 -23.50 34.68 -26.18
N GLU A 8 -22.96 33.63 -25.56
CA GLU A 8 -22.77 32.31 -26.20
C GLU A 8 -24.07 31.51 -26.10
N LEU A 9 -24.57 31.01 -27.24
CA LEU A 9 -25.82 30.28 -27.35
C LEU A 9 -25.61 28.95 -28.08
N ARG A 10 -26.22 27.87 -27.58
CA ARG A 10 -26.26 26.58 -28.28
C ARG A 10 -27.53 26.48 -29.10
N LEU A 11 -27.41 26.61 -30.43
CA LEU A 11 -28.54 26.61 -31.36
C LEU A 11 -28.63 25.29 -32.13
N LYS A 12 -29.86 24.84 -32.42
CA LYS A 12 -30.11 23.69 -33.29
C LYS A 12 -30.04 24.13 -34.75
N THR A 13 -29.15 23.52 -35.54
CA THR A 13 -28.98 23.79 -36.96
C THR A 13 -30.03 23.04 -37.81
N LYS A 14 -30.18 23.41 -39.09
CA LYS A 14 -31.23 22.85 -39.99
C LYS A 14 -31.08 21.35 -40.26
N ASP A 15 -29.88 20.82 -40.12
CA ASP A 15 -29.54 19.39 -40.17
C ASP A 15 -29.87 18.62 -38.87
N GLY A 16 -30.34 19.32 -37.84
CA GLY A 16 -30.72 18.76 -36.55
C GLY A 16 -29.58 18.68 -35.52
N ALA A 17 -28.34 19.00 -35.90
CA ALA A 17 -27.22 19.08 -34.97
C ALA A 17 -27.35 20.30 -34.02
N TYR A 18 -26.51 20.35 -32.99
CA TYR A 18 -26.40 21.52 -32.10
C TYR A 18 -24.99 22.10 -32.20
N LYS A 19 -24.91 23.42 -32.36
CA LYS A 19 -23.66 24.18 -32.45
C LYS A 19 -23.68 25.40 -31.54
N TRP A 20 -22.50 25.87 -31.15
CA TRP A 20 -22.34 27.12 -30.42
C TRP A 20 -22.25 28.33 -31.36
N PHE A 21 -22.94 29.40 -31.01
CA PHE A 21 -22.92 30.69 -31.70
C PHE A 21 -22.68 31.82 -30.69
N MET A 22 -21.80 32.76 -31.04
CA MET A 22 -21.73 34.05 -30.35
C MET A 22 -22.78 34.96 -30.97
N LEU A 23 -23.72 35.46 -30.18
CA LEU A 23 -24.72 36.46 -30.57
C LEU A 23 -24.39 37.79 -29.89
N THR A 24 -24.09 38.81 -30.69
CA THR A 24 -23.92 40.20 -30.23
C THR A 24 -25.12 41.03 -30.69
N ILE A 25 -25.77 41.72 -29.75
CA ILE A 25 -26.94 42.58 -29.99
C ILE A 25 -26.62 44.00 -29.52
N SER A 26 -26.71 44.98 -30.41
CA SER A 26 -26.62 46.42 -30.08
C SER A 26 -27.95 47.12 -30.33
N SER A 27 -28.40 47.93 -29.36
CA SER A 27 -29.58 48.79 -29.48
C SER A 27 -29.18 50.25 -29.72
N PHE A 28 -29.87 50.91 -30.65
CA PHE A 28 -29.67 52.31 -31.00
C PHE A 28 -30.89 53.13 -30.59
N ALA A 29 -30.67 54.15 -29.77
CA ALA A 29 -31.68 55.08 -29.31
C ALA A 29 -31.49 56.48 -29.92
N ASP A 30 -32.59 57.22 -30.04
CA ASP A 30 -32.57 58.65 -30.41
C ASP A 30 -32.20 59.55 -29.21
N ASP A 31 -32.17 60.88 -29.45
CA ASP A 31 -31.81 61.89 -28.45
C ASP A 31 -32.80 61.97 -27.27
N SER A 32 -34.01 61.41 -27.42
CA SER A 32 -35.01 61.30 -26.35
C SER A 32 -34.93 59.96 -25.58
N GLY A 33 -34.01 59.07 -25.97
CA GLY A 33 -33.76 57.79 -25.32
C GLY A 33 -34.64 56.63 -25.82
N TYR A 34 -35.51 56.84 -26.81
CA TYR A 34 -36.32 55.77 -27.38
C TYR A 34 -35.48 54.89 -28.31
N ILE A 35 -35.52 53.56 -28.12
CA ILE A 35 -34.82 52.61 -28.99
C ILE A 35 -35.53 52.56 -30.35
N THR A 36 -34.84 53.00 -31.41
CA THR A 36 -35.37 53.03 -32.78
C THR A 36 -34.92 51.83 -33.60
N ARG A 37 -33.78 51.20 -33.27
CA ARG A 37 -33.22 50.06 -34.01
C ARG A 37 -32.50 49.09 -33.08
N VAL A 38 -32.49 47.82 -33.47
CA VAL A 38 -31.65 46.77 -32.88
C VAL A 38 -30.90 46.09 -34.02
N MET A 39 -29.59 45.92 -33.89
CA MET A 39 -28.78 45.12 -34.81
C MET A 39 -28.22 43.90 -34.07
N GLY A 40 -28.32 42.74 -34.71
CA GLY A 40 -27.76 41.49 -34.21
C GLY A 40 -26.74 40.92 -35.19
N LYS A 41 -25.58 40.49 -34.69
CA LYS A 41 -24.63 39.65 -35.40
C LYS A 41 -24.53 38.31 -34.69
N TYR A 42 -24.67 37.22 -35.43
CA TYR A 42 -24.31 35.88 -34.94
C TYR A 42 -23.12 35.33 -35.71
N SER A 43 -22.27 34.57 -35.04
CA SER A 43 -21.13 33.87 -35.64
C SER A 43 -21.01 32.47 -35.06
N ASP A 44 -20.83 31.46 -35.92
CA ASP A 44 -20.52 30.08 -35.50
C ASP A 44 -19.18 30.10 -34.74
N ILE A 45 -19.22 29.69 -33.48
CA ILE A 45 -18.05 29.55 -32.60
C ILE A 45 -17.85 28.09 -32.16
N ASP A 46 -18.53 27.14 -32.79
CA ASP A 46 -18.54 25.73 -32.39
C ASP A 46 -17.13 25.14 -32.37
N ARG A 47 -16.26 25.56 -33.30
CA ARG A 47 -14.85 25.19 -33.30
C ARG A 47 -14.10 25.80 -32.11
N GLN A 48 -14.22 27.11 -31.86
CA GLN A 48 -13.55 27.78 -30.74
C GLN A 48 -13.99 27.21 -29.39
N VAL A 49 -15.29 26.94 -29.20
CA VAL A 49 -15.80 26.35 -27.95
C VAL A 49 -15.27 24.92 -27.80
N LYS A 50 -15.35 24.06 -28.82
CA LYS A 50 -14.80 22.69 -28.75
C LYS A 50 -13.29 22.67 -28.52
N GLU A 51 -12.55 23.59 -29.13
CA GLU A 51 -11.10 23.75 -28.93
C GLU A 51 -10.79 24.26 -27.51
N ARG A 52 -11.57 25.22 -26.98
CA ARG A 52 -11.49 25.69 -25.59
C ARG A 52 -11.77 24.58 -24.58
N GLU A 53 -12.84 23.80 -24.78
CA GLU A 53 -13.17 22.67 -23.90
C GLU A 53 -12.13 21.54 -23.99
N LEU A 54 -11.59 21.25 -25.19
CA LEU A 54 -10.51 20.27 -25.36
C LEU A 54 -9.21 20.73 -24.68
N LEU A 55 -8.86 22.00 -24.78
CA LEU A 55 -7.70 22.59 -24.10
C LEU A 55 -7.90 22.58 -22.58
N LYS A 56 -9.10 22.95 -22.09
CA LYS A 56 -9.46 22.87 -20.67
C LYS A 56 -9.33 21.44 -20.15
N HIS A 57 -9.95 20.48 -20.82
CA HIS A 57 -9.85 19.06 -20.47
C HIS A 57 -8.39 18.59 -20.48
N ARG A 58 -7.59 18.92 -21.50
CA ARG A 58 -6.16 18.54 -21.54
C ARG A 58 -5.35 19.15 -20.39
N ALA A 59 -5.64 20.39 -20.00
CA ALA A 59 -5.01 21.05 -18.87
C ALA A 59 -5.41 20.46 -17.50
N GLN A 60 -6.49 19.68 -17.45
CA GLN A 60 -6.96 18.98 -16.24
C GLN A 60 -6.43 17.55 -16.10
N MET A 61 -5.76 16.98 -17.11
CA MET A 61 -5.21 15.61 -17.03
C MET A 61 -3.73 15.59 -16.66
N ASP A 62 -3.28 14.52 -16.00
CA ASP A 62 -1.88 14.10 -15.99
C ASP A 62 -1.52 13.45 -17.34
N PHE A 63 -0.38 13.84 -17.91
CA PHE A 63 0.04 13.39 -19.24
C PHE A 63 0.50 11.93 -19.25
N ALA A 64 1.15 11.47 -18.17
CA ALA A 64 1.67 10.11 -18.11
C ALA A 64 0.56 9.06 -17.91
N THR A 65 -0.42 9.36 -17.05
CA THR A 65 -1.45 8.39 -16.65
C THR A 65 -2.80 8.55 -17.34
N GLY A 66 -3.12 9.73 -17.87
CA GLY A 66 -4.46 10.02 -18.40
C GLY A 66 -5.56 9.96 -17.33
N LEU A 67 -5.20 10.22 -16.07
CA LEU A 67 -6.07 10.54 -14.94
C LEU A 67 -6.16 12.06 -14.76
N TYR A 68 -7.00 12.56 -13.85
CA TYR A 68 -6.94 13.98 -13.47
C TYR A 68 -5.59 14.31 -12.82
N ASN A 69 -5.08 15.53 -13.03
CA ASN A 69 -3.91 16.03 -12.29
C ASN A 69 -4.33 16.58 -10.92
N LYS A 70 -3.36 16.87 -10.05
CA LYS A 70 -3.59 17.36 -8.68
C LYS A 70 -4.63 18.47 -8.60
N SER A 71 -4.44 19.56 -9.35
CA SER A 71 -5.32 20.74 -9.30
C SER A 71 -6.75 20.44 -9.75
N ALA A 72 -6.93 19.64 -10.80
CA ALA A 72 -8.25 19.23 -11.25
C ALA A 72 -8.94 18.27 -10.27
N THR A 73 -8.16 17.40 -9.62
CA THR A 73 -8.67 16.44 -8.63
C THR A 73 -9.19 17.17 -7.39
N GLU A 74 -8.41 18.12 -6.87
CA GLU A 74 -8.78 18.99 -5.74
C GLU A 74 -10.02 19.86 -6.05
N GLU A 75 -10.07 20.49 -7.22
CA GLU A 75 -11.23 21.28 -7.69
C GLU A 75 -12.50 20.42 -7.75
N LEU A 76 -12.44 19.25 -8.43
CA LEU A 76 -13.60 18.39 -8.64
C LEU A 76 -14.11 17.74 -7.34
N ILE A 77 -13.22 17.35 -6.42
CA ILE A 77 -13.62 16.80 -5.12
C ILE A 77 -14.24 17.89 -4.24
N SER A 78 -13.66 19.09 -4.22
CA SER A 78 -14.22 20.24 -3.47
C SER A 78 -15.63 20.58 -3.94
N LEU A 79 -15.85 20.67 -5.26
CA LEU A 79 -17.17 20.90 -5.84
C LEU A 79 -18.18 19.77 -5.53
N ALA A 80 -17.71 18.52 -5.45
CA ALA A 80 -18.56 17.40 -5.06
C ALA A 80 -19.02 17.49 -3.60
N LEU A 81 -18.13 17.92 -2.69
CA LEU A 81 -18.42 18.14 -1.26
C LEU A 81 -19.39 19.32 -1.04
N GLU A 82 -19.22 20.42 -1.77
CA GLU A 82 -20.08 21.60 -1.70
C GLU A 82 -21.54 21.35 -2.14
N SER A 83 -21.78 20.32 -2.95
CA SER A 83 -23.07 20.10 -3.62
C SER A 83 -24.27 19.81 -2.70
N GLY A 84 -24.04 19.51 -1.41
CA GLY A 84 -25.07 19.35 -0.37
C GLY A 84 -25.85 18.04 -0.44
N ASP A 85 -26.21 17.57 -1.64
CA ASP A 85 -26.84 16.27 -1.91
C ASP A 85 -25.81 15.13 -2.00
N MET A 86 -24.83 15.11 -1.08
CA MET A 86 -23.75 14.13 -1.12
C MET A 86 -24.27 12.73 -0.76
N ALA A 87 -24.40 11.86 -1.77
CA ALA A 87 -24.57 10.43 -1.56
C ALA A 87 -23.37 9.87 -0.76
N PRO A 88 -23.53 8.77 0.00
CA PRO A 88 -22.44 8.21 0.80
C PRO A 88 -21.18 8.02 -0.04
N SER A 89 -20.09 8.63 0.40
CA SER A 89 -18.86 8.78 -0.37
C SER A 89 -17.64 8.56 0.52
N ALA A 90 -16.50 8.26 -0.08
CA ALA A 90 -15.23 8.16 0.63
C ALA A 90 -14.08 8.61 -0.28
N VAL A 91 -13.03 9.11 0.35
CA VAL A 91 -11.76 9.45 -0.29
C VAL A 91 -10.77 8.32 -0.03
N LEU A 92 -10.12 7.86 -1.09
CA LEU A 92 -8.98 6.94 -1.07
C LEU A 92 -7.73 7.71 -1.49
N ILE A 93 -6.65 7.58 -0.74
CA ILE A 93 -5.29 7.87 -1.20
C ILE A 93 -4.56 6.53 -1.38
N ALA A 94 -3.76 6.42 -2.44
CA ALA A 94 -3.03 5.21 -2.80
C ALA A 94 -1.63 5.59 -3.30
N ASP A 95 -0.60 4.92 -2.80
CA ASP A 95 0.81 5.21 -3.08
C ASP A 95 1.56 3.93 -3.48
N ILE A 96 2.41 4.03 -4.50
CA ILE A 96 3.20 2.88 -4.97
C ILE A 96 4.38 2.66 -4.02
N ASP A 97 4.31 1.57 -3.26
CA ASP A 97 5.35 1.21 -2.31
C ASP A 97 6.70 1.06 -3.02
N ASP A 98 7.73 1.69 -2.45
CA ASP A 98 9.13 1.55 -2.87
C ASP A 98 9.39 1.92 -4.35
N LEU A 99 8.59 2.82 -4.94
CA LEU A 99 8.78 3.30 -6.32
C LEU A 99 10.19 3.86 -6.57
N LYS A 100 10.84 4.44 -5.57
CA LYS A 100 12.26 4.82 -5.66
C LYS A 100 13.18 3.60 -5.87
N ILE A 101 12.98 2.50 -5.15
CA ILE A 101 13.74 1.26 -5.33
C ILE A 101 13.50 0.68 -6.73
N ILE A 102 12.25 0.76 -7.22
CA ILE A 102 11.91 0.38 -8.60
C ILE A 102 12.72 1.21 -9.62
N ASN A 103 12.73 2.54 -9.47
CA ASN A 103 13.49 3.45 -10.33
C ASN A 103 15.01 3.17 -10.28
N ASP A 104 15.57 2.98 -9.08
CA ASP A 104 17.00 2.77 -8.87
C ASP A 104 17.47 1.38 -9.35
N SER A 105 16.58 0.36 -9.31
CA SER A 105 16.90 -1.04 -9.68
C SER A 105 16.61 -1.39 -11.13
N PHE A 106 15.52 -0.86 -11.70
CA PHE A 106 15.03 -1.20 -13.04
C PHE A 106 15.03 -0.02 -14.02
N GLY A 107 15.33 1.19 -13.54
CA GLY A 107 15.37 2.43 -14.32
C GLY A 107 14.01 3.12 -14.43
N HIS A 108 14.04 4.44 -14.66
CA HIS A 108 12.84 5.29 -14.69
C HIS A 108 11.74 4.82 -15.66
N THR A 109 12.09 4.18 -16.78
CA THR A 109 11.10 3.66 -17.73
C THR A 109 10.23 2.55 -17.13
N GLU A 110 10.76 1.71 -16.24
CA GLU A 110 9.95 0.70 -15.53
C GLU A 110 9.19 1.30 -14.34
N GLY A 111 9.69 2.39 -13.73
CA GLY A 111 8.92 3.21 -12.79
C GLY A 111 7.71 3.90 -13.43
N ASP A 112 7.91 4.56 -14.58
CA ASP A 112 6.83 5.15 -15.40
C ASP A 112 5.81 4.09 -15.83
N ARG A 113 6.27 2.88 -16.13
CA ARG A 113 5.42 1.73 -16.44
C ARG A 113 4.62 1.26 -15.23
N ALA A 114 5.23 1.18 -14.04
CA ALA A 114 4.53 0.84 -12.80
C ALA A 114 3.41 1.86 -12.50
N ILE A 115 3.73 3.16 -12.55
CA ILE A 115 2.77 4.27 -12.44
C ILE A 115 1.61 4.10 -13.44
N SER A 116 1.93 3.81 -14.70
CA SER A 116 0.93 3.63 -15.78
C SER A 116 0.03 2.41 -15.55
N MET A 117 0.60 1.30 -15.05
CA MET A 117 -0.14 0.06 -14.78
C MET A 117 -1.07 0.21 -13.57
N VAL A 118 -0.64 0.91 -12.52
CA VAL A 118 -1.47 1.25 -11.35
C VAL A 118 -2.60 2.20 -11.76
N ALA A 119 -2.29 3.26 -12.50
CA ALA A 119 -3.30 4.19 -13.02
C ALA A 119 -4.37 3.51 -13.89
N GLY A 120 -3.94 2.63 -14.81
CA GLY A 120 -4.85 1.82 -15.63
C GLY A 120 -5.72 0.89 -14.79
N THR A 121 -5.15 0.31 -13.72
CA THR A 121 -5.87 -0.57 -12.80
C THR A 121 -6.92 0.18 -11.98
N LEU A 122 -6.60 1.36 -11.42
CA LEU A 122 -7.56 2.24 -10.75
C LEU A 122 -8.72 2.61 -11.67
N LYS A 123 -8.40 3.04 -12.91
CA LYS A 123 -9.37 3.45 -13.93
C LYS A 123 -10.29 2.32 -14.43
N ALA A 124 -9.81 1.07 -14.39
CA ALA A 124 -10.59 -0.11 -14.73
C ALA A 124 -11.34 -0.72 -13.53
N HIS A 125 -10.95 -0.37 -12.30
CA HIS A 125 -11.58 -0.84 -11.08
C HIS A 125 -12.80 0.00 -10.70
N PHE A 126 -12.67 1.33 -10.79
CA PHE A 126 -13.71 2.28 -10.39
C PHE A 126 -14.60 2.73 -11.56
N ARG A 127 -15.71 3.41 -11.24
CA ARG A 127 -16.72 3.80 -12.23
C ARG A 127 -16.31 5.08 -12.94
N SER A 128 -16.88 5.33 -14.12
CA SER A 128 -16.72 6.60 -14.84
C SER A 128 -17.38 7.81 -14.15
N THR A 129 -18.08 7.59 -13.03
CA THR A 129 -18.65 8.62 -12.15
C THR A 129 -17.75 8.97 -10.97
N ASP A 130 -16.75 8.13 -10.67
CA ASP A 130 -15.80 8.36 -9.58
C ASP A 130 -14.69 9.29 -10.09
N ILE A 131 -14.18 10.18 -9.23
CA ILE A 131 -13.09 11.10 -9.59
C ILE A 131 -11.78 10.37 -9.30
N ILE A 132 -10.93 10.17 -10.31
CA ILE A 132 -9.64 9.46 -10.19
C ILE A 132 -8.52 10.38 -10.67
N GLY A 133 -7.55 10.67 -9.80
CA GLY A 133 -6.46 11.59 -10.08
C GLY A 133 -5.10 11.08 -9.62
N ARG A 134 -4.05 11.63 -10.22
CA ARG A 134 -2.66 11.53 -9.75
C ARG A 134 -2.30 12.86 -9.08
N ILE A 135 -1.97 12.80 -7.80
CA ILE A 135 -1.75 13.96 -6.92
C ILE A 135 -0.26 14.18 -6.59
N GLY A 136 0.57 13.13 -6.72
CA GLY A 136 2.00 13.16 -6.47
C GLY A 136 2.80 12.33 -7.49
N GLY A 137 4.03 11.94 -7.12
CA GLY A 137 4.89 11.12 -7.96
C GLY A 137 4.35 9.68 -8.08
N ASP A 138 4.25 9.05 -6.93
CA ASP A 138 3.73 7.70 -6.64
C ASP A 138 2.24 7.75 -6.25
N GLU A 139 1.73 8.93 -5.87
CA GLU A 139 0.45 9.11 -5.18
C GLU A 139 -0.74 9.37 -6.12
N PHE A 140 -1.82 8.65 -5.83
CA PHE A 140 -3.12 8.72 -6.48
C PHE A 140 -4.22 9.02 -5.46
N MET A 141 -5.29 9.65 -5.92
CA MET A 141 -6.45 9.98 -5.10
C MET A 141 -7.74 9.62 -5.83
N VAL A 142 -8.71 9.05 -5.11
CA VAL A 142 -10.03 8.69 -5.65
C VAL A 142 -11.14 9.19 -4.74
N LEU A 143 -12.12 9.92 -5.30
CA LEU A 143 -13.42 10.09 -4.67
C LEU A 143 -14.40 9.06 -5.24
N LEU A 144 -14.87 8.19 -4.36
CA LEU A 144 -15.86 7.17 -4.65
C LEU A 144 -17.24 7.71 -4.26
N SER A 145 -18.19 7.73 -5.20
CA SER A 145 -19.52 8.33 -4.98
C SER A 145 -20.66 7.32 -5.08
N GLY A 146 -21.67 7.49 -4.22
CA GLY A 146 -22.86 6.63 -4.22
C GLY A 146 -22.56 5.20 -3.75
N MET A 147 -21.77 5.08 -2.68
CA MET A 147 -21.44 3.79 -2.08
C MET A 147 -22.57 3.27 -1.19
N GLY A 148 -22.62 1.94 -1.08
CA GLY A 148 -23.51 1.24 -0.16
C GLY A 148 -22.84 0.99 1.18
N GLU A 149 -23.27 -0.08 1.86
CA GLU A 149 -22.68 -0.57 3.11
C GLU A 149 -21.14 -0.71 3.07
N GLU A 150 -20.49 -0.35 4.18
CA GLU A 150 -19.04 -0.33 4.37
C GLU A 150 -18.34 -1.66 3.97
N ASN A 151 -19.00 -2.80 4.22
CA ASN A 151 -18.50 -4.14 3.84
C ASN A 151 -18.21 -4.27 2.34
N LYS A 152 -18.95 -3.56 1.48
CA LYS A 152 -18.71 -3.54 0.02
C LYS A 152 -17.46 -2.73 -0.33
N ILE A 153 -17.16 -1.69 0.45
CA ILE A 153 -15.95 -0.87 0.26
C ILE A 153 -14.71 -1.70 0.60
N ARG A 154 -14.70 -2.37 1.76
CA ARG A 154 -13.60 -3.27 2.17
C ARG A 154 -13.32 -4.35 1.12
N ALA A 155 -14.35 -5.04 0.63
CA ALA A 155 -14.20 -6.03 -0.45
C ALA A 155 -13.67 -5.44 -1.76
N THR A 156 -14.05 -4.19 -2.09
CA THR A 156 -13.54 -3.46 -3.26
C THR A 156 -12.04 -3.15 -3.09
N LEU A 157 -11.61 -2.67 -1.93
CA LEU A 157 -10.21 -2.38 -1.63
C LEU A 157 -9.32 -3.63 -1.57
N THR A 158 -9.79 -4.73 -0.98
CA THR A 158 -9.08 -6.02 -1.04
C THR A 158 -8.89 -6.48 -2.49
N ALA A 159 -9.95 -6.41 -3.31
CA ALA A 159 -9.87 -6.75 -4.72
C ALA A 159 -8.99 -5.77 -5.53
N LEU A 160 -8.78 -4.54 -5.08
CA LEU A 160 -7.87 -3.57 -5.69
C LEU A 160 -6.41 -3.89 -5.34
N SER A 161 -6.10 -4.10 -4.06
CA SER A 161 -4.78 -4.55 -3.59
C SER A 161 -4.34 -5.81 -4.34
N HIS A 162 -5.18 -6.85 -4.40
CA HIS A 162 -4.85 -8.10 -5.11
C HIS A 162 -4.63 -7.89 -6.61
N LYS A 163 -5.40 -7.00 -7.26
CA LYS A 163 -5.19 -6.65 -8.68
C LYS A 163 -3.86 -5.94 -8.87
N ILE A 164 -3.52 -4.96 -8.03
CA ILE A 164 -2.24 -4.24 -8.11
C ILE A 164 -1.07 -5.20 -7.85
N PHE A 165 -1.16 -6.06 -6.84
CA PHE A 165 -0.14 -7.07 -6.53
C PHE A 165 0.06 -8.11 -7.65
N SER A 166 -0.96 -8.37 -8.47
CA SER A 166 -0.84 -9.20 -9.67
C SER A 166 -0.09 -8.53 -10.83
N LEU A 167 0.10 -7.21 -10.79
CA LEU A 167 0.91 -6.46 -11.75
C LEU A 167 2.39 -6.69 -11.42
N HIS A 168 3.18 -7.04 -12.43
CA HIS A 168 4.61 -7.21 -12.27
C HIS A 168 5.37 -6.39 -13.32
N ILE A 169 6.61 -6.03 -12.99
CA ILE A 169 7.54 -5.24 -13.79
C ILE A 169 8.92 -5.93 -13.82
N GLY A 170 9.90 -5.29 -14.46
CA GLY A 170 11.23 -5.83 -14.62
C GLY A 170 11.35 -6.69 -15.87
N ARG A 171 12.59 -7.10 -16.19
CA ARG A 171 12.93 -7.72 -17.48
C ARG A 171 12.20 -9.04 -17.74
N ASN A 172 11.92 -9.82 -16.68
CA ASN A 172 11.19 -11.08 -16.78
C ASN A 172 9.74 -10.95 -16.26
N ASN A 173 9.30 -9.74 -15.91
CA ASN A 173 7.97 -9.47 -15.36
C ASN A 173 7.76 -10.21 -14.02
N ASP A 174 8.78 -10.19 -13.17
CA ASP A 174 9.00 -10.99 -11.96
C ASP A 174 8.96 -10.17 -10.65
N TYR A 175 9.02 -8.84 -10.71
CA TYR A 175 8.90 -7.98 -9.52
C TYR A 175 7.45 -7.49 -9.36
N PRO A 176 6.70 -7.87 -8.30
CA PRO A 176 5.31 -7.45 -8.10
C PRO A 176 5.24 -5.98 -7.65
N ILE A 177 4.29 -5.22 -8.21
CA ILE A 177 3.99 -3.86 -7.75
C ILE A 177 3.17 -3.95 -6.46
N ARG A 178 3.59 -3.19 -5.44
CA ARG A 178 2.88 -3.07 -4.16
C ARG A 178 2.30 -1.67 -4.03
N CYS A 179 1.22 -1.53 -3.28
CA CYS A 179 0.58 -0.24 -3.05
C CYS A 179 -0.05 -0.17 -1.66
N SER A 180 0.32 0.87 -0.90
CA SER A 180 -0.29 1.21 0.38
C SER A 180 -1.46 2.16 0.17
N MET A 181 -2.57 1.93 0.88
CA MET A 181 -3.82 2.64 0.65
C MET A 181 -4.48 3.12 1.96
N GLY A 182 -4.94 4.36 1.99
CA GLY A 182 -5.68 4.94 3.11
C GLY A 182 -7.05 5.47 2.66
N LEU A 183 -8.12 5.04 3.34
CA LEU A 183 -9.50 5.43 3.02
C LEU A 183 -10.14 6.21 4.18
N VAL A 184 -10.85 7.31 3.89
CA VAL A 184 -11.73 7.99 4.85
C VAL A 184 -13.15 8.14 4.30
N ILE A 185 -14.15 7.79 5.09
CA ILE A 185 -15.57 8.01 4.76
C ILE A 185 -15.89 9.50 4.91
N ALA A 186 -16.35 10.14 3.84
CA ALA A 186 -16.69 11.54 3.82
C ALA A 186 -18.04 11.81 4.49
N ARG A 187 -18.13 12.91 5.23
CA ARG A 187 -19.31 13.37 5.97
C ARG A 187 -19.75 14.75 5.46
N PRO A 188 -21.05 15.11 5.58
CA PRO A 188 -21.51 16.44 5.22
C PRO A 188 -20.76 17.53 6.00
N GLY A 189 -20.11 18.44 5.26
CA GLY A 189 -19.31 19.53 5.82
C GLY A 189 -17.81 19.25 5.93
N ASP A 190 -17.33 18.04 5.64
CA ASP A 190 -15.89 17.76 5.54
C ASP A 190 -15.27 18.56 4.37
N SER A 191 -14.05 19.09 4.56
CA SER A 191 -13.29 19.77 3.52
C SER A 191 -12.36 18.79 2.76
N PHE A 192 -11.90 19.20 1.57
CA PHE A 192 -10.88 18.44 0.83
C PHE A 192 -9.60 18.21 1.67
N GLU A 193 -9.09 19.26 2.32
CA GLU A 193 -7.87 19.22 3.13
C GLU A 193 -8.02 18.29 4.34
N GLU A 194 -9.18 18.27 4.98
CA GLU A 194 -9.46 17.37 6.09
C GLU A 194 -9.55 15.90 5.65
N LEU A 195 -10.22 15.62 4.52
CA LEU A 195 -10.29 14.27 3.97
C LEU A 195 -8.92 13.78 3.46
N TYR A 196 -8.14 14.67 2.84
CA TYR A 196 -6.77 14.38 2.44
C TYR A 196 -5.95 13.93 3.65
N ARG A 197 -5.89 14.77 4.71
CA ARG A 197 -5.10 14.49 5.92
C ARG A 197 -5.53 13.19 6.61
N LYS A 198 -6.83 12.90 6.69
CA LYS A 198 -7.35 11.66 7.28
C LYS A 198 -6.99 10.41 6.46
N ALA A 199 -7.13 10.48 5.13
CA ALA A 199 -6.75 9.38 4.24
C ALA A 199 -5.24 9.13 4.24
N ASP A 200 -4.44 10.20 4.20
CA ASP A 200 -2.98 10.14 4.26
C ASP A 200 -2.49 9.51 5.57
N LYS A 201 -3.05 9.92 6.71
CA LYS A 201 -2.76 9.32 8.01
C LYS A 201 -3.07 7.81 8.04
N ALA A 202 -4.21 7.38 7.49
CA ALA A 202 -4.52 5.96 7.35
C ALA A 202 -3.54 5.21 6.44
N MET A 203 -3.09 5.83 5.34
CA MET A 203 -2.08 5.26 4.44
C MET A 203 -0.70 5.13 5.13
N TYR A 204 -0.34 6.10 5.96
CA TYR A 204 0.92 6.09 6.72
C TYR A 204 1.01 4.88 7.66
N PHE A 205 -0.06 4.53 8.37
CA PHE A 205 -0.13 3.31 9.19
C PHE A 205 0.17 2.04 8.35
N VAL A 206 -0.37 1.94 7.12
CA VAL A 206 -0.09 0.81 6.22
C VAL A 206 1.39 0.76 5.82
N LYS A 207 1.98 1.92 5.47
CA LYS A 207 3.38 2.02 5.04
C LYS A 207 4.38 1.60 6.13
N ARG A 208 4.02 1.79 7.41
CA ARG A 208 4.84 1.37 8.56
C ARG A 208 4.75 -0.13 8.83
N ASP A 209 3.53 -0.66 8.94
CA ASP A 209 3.31 -1.99 9.53
C ASP A 209 3.47 -3.15 8.53
N THR A 210 2.98 -2.99 7.29
CA THR A 210 2.80 -4.14 6.36
C THR A 210 3.14 -3.87 4.90
N LYS A 211 2.88 -2.66 4.39
CA LYS A 211 2.83 -2.31 2.96
C LYS A 211 1.85 -3.21 2.16
N ASN A 212 1.58 -2.87 0.89
CA ASN A 212 0.69 -3.64 0.00
C ASN A 212 -0.77 -3.86 0.50
N ALA A 213 -1.21 -3.13 1.51
CA ALA A 213 -2.50 -3.31 2.16
C ALA A 213 -3.33 -2.02 2.14
N TYR A 214 -4.43 -1.98 2.90
CA TYR A 214 -5.22 -0.77 3.08
C TYR A 214 -5.68 -0.61 4.53
N ALA A 215 -5.83 0.64 4.96
CA ALA A 215 -6.48 1.00 6.21
C ALA A 215 -7.68 1.91 5.95
N VAL A 216 -8.67 1.85 6.85
CA VAL A 216 -9.77 2.81 6.91
C VAL A 216 -9.51 3.71 8.11
N TYR A 217 -9.48 5.03 7.90
CA TYR A 217 -9.27 6.02 8.94
C TYR A 217 -10.29 5.86 10.07
N THR A 218 -9.79 5.85 11.30
CA THR A 218 -10.60 5.95 12.51
C THR A 218 -10.04 7.06 13.41
N PRO A 219 -10.84 7.74 14.25
CA PRO A 219 -10.39 8.88 15.06
C PRO A 219 -9.24 8.55 16.03
N GLU A 220 -9.09 7.28 16.41
CA GLU A 220 -8.03 6.79 17.29
C GLU A 220 -6.64 6.98 16.67
N MET A 221 -6.55 6.98 15.33
CA MET A 221 -5.33 7.27 14.58
C MET A 221 -4.80 8.69 14.81
N GLU A 222 -5.59 9.62 15.36
CA GLU A 222 -5.10 10.99 15.56
C GLU A 222 -4.03 11.12 16.64
N ASN A 223 -4.10 10.28 17.68
CA ASN A 223 -3.33 10.46 18.91
C ASN A 223 -1.90 9.88 18.85
N SER A 224 -1.52 9.21 17.77
CA SER A 224 -0.23 8.49 17.64
C SER A 224 0.96 9.37 17.20
N GLU A 225 0.82 10.69 17.20
CA GLU A 225 1.69 11.60 16.43
C GLU A 225 2.58 12.52 17.29
N TYR A 226 2.57 12.37 18.63
CA TYR A 226 3.19 13.32 19.57
C TYR A 226 4.40 12.82 20.39
N GLU A 227 4.85 11.57 20.25
CA GLU A 227 5.83 10.96 21.18
C GLU A 227 7.25 10.71 20.64
N TYR A 228 7.60 11.08 19.39
CA TYR A 228 8.80 10.56 18.73
C TYR A 228 10.00 11.51 18.49
N GLU A 229 9.92 12.82 18.78
CA GLU A 229 11.09 13.71 18.58
C GLU A 229 12.17 13.66 19.68
N ASP A 230 11.89 13.08 20.87
CA ASP A 230 12.85 13.00 22.00
C ASP A 230 13.47 11.58 22.19
N ALA A 231 13.02 10.59 21.43
CA ALA A 231 13.41 9.19 21.60
C ALA A 231 14.83 8.87 21.07
N GLU A 232 15.23 9.51 19.96
CA GLU A 232 16.46 9.17 19.22
C GLU A 232 17.75 9.40 20.04
N ALA A 233 17.71 10.30 21.02
CA ALA A 233 18.86 10.62 21.87
C ALA A 233 19.06 9.65 23.05
N SER A 234 17.97 9.10 23.60
CA SER A 234 18.01 8.27 24.82
C SER A 234 18.14 6.77 24.54
N ILE A 235 17.66 6.30 23.38
CA ILE A 235 17.80 4.90 22.92
C ILE A 235 19.29 4.51 22.75
N ARG A 236 20.17 5.50 22.55
CA ARG A 236 21.59 5.29 22.25
C ARG A 236 22.41 4.67 23.39
N ASP A 237 21.96 4.76 24.64
CA ASP A 237 22.80 4.52 25.83
C ASP A 237 22.34 3.37 26.76
N ALA A 238 21.18 2.72 26.58
CA ALA A 238 20.62 1.81 27.61
C ALA A 238 19.78 0.57 27.16
N ILE A 239 20.29 -0.23 26.21
CA ILE A 239 20.00 -1.67 25.98
C ILE A 239 18.57 -2.20 26.36
N MET A 240 17.58 -2.11 25.47
CA MET A 240 16.28 -2.82 25.57
C MET A 240 15.73 -3.11 24.17
N PHE A 241 15.04 -4.24 23.95
CA PHE A 241 14.42 -4.63 22.66
C PHE A 241 12.92 -4.95 22.86
N ASP A 242 12.06 -4.38 22.00
CA ASP A 242 10.57 -4.53 21.93
C ASP A 242 10.15 -5.45 20.76
N MET A 243 8.87 -5.67 20.46
CA MET A 243 8.41 -6.56 19.37
C MET A 243 8.84 -6.12 17.95
N GLU A 244 8.77 -4.83 17.60
CA GLU A 244 9.31 -4.33 16.32
C GLU A 244 10.84 -4.56 16.25
N GLU A 245 11.51 -4.38 17.39
CA GLU A 245 12.95 -4.58 17.53
C GLU A 245 13.33 -6.08 17.53
N THR A 246 12.47 -6.95 18.04
CA THR A 246 12.59 -8.41 17.97
C THR A 246 12.41 -8.89 16.55
N ALA A 247 11.46 -8.31 15.80
CA ALA A 247 11.35 -8.55 14.35
C ALA A 247 12.60 -8.10 13.61
N LEU A 248 13.18 -6.93 13.96
CA LEU A 248 14.43 -6.44 13.38
C LEU A 248 15.65 -7.32 13.75
N LEU A 249 15.69 -7.86 14.97
CA LEU A 249 16.71 -8.80 15.43
C LEU A 249 16.57 -10.17 14.74
N MET A 250 15.35 -10.71 14.63
CA MET A 250 15.08 -11.95 13.88
C MET A 250 15.42 -11.79 12.40
N TYR A 251 15.08 -10.65 11.79
CA TYR A 251 15.49 -10.30 10.43
C TYR A 251 17.01 -10.22 10.29
N SER A 252 17.70 -9.62 11.26
CA SER A 252 19.16 -9.55 11.32
C SER A 252 19.82 -10.92 11.51
N LEU A 253 19.20 -11.82 12.28
CA LEU A 253 19.65 -13.20 12.48
C LEU A 253 19.39 -14.06 11.23
N ALA A 254 18.32 -13.83 10.49
CA ALA A 254 17.96 -14.56 9.26
C ALA A 254 19.00 -14.37 8.14
N VAL A 255 19.80 -13.30 8.19
CA VAL A 255 20.96 -13.09 7.32
C VAL A 255 22.08 -14.12 7.58
N PHE A 256 22.17 -14.68 8.79
CA PHE A 256 23.23 -15.61 9.21
C PHE A 256 22.78 -17.05 9.43
N PHE A 257 21.49 -17.26 9.73
CA PHE A 257 20.86 -18.57 9.89
C PHE A 257 19.87 -18.78 8.74
N PRO A 258 20.07 -19.80 7.89
CA PRO A 258 19.22 -20.03 6.71
C PRO A 258 17.75 -20.32 7.05
N PHE A 259 17.49 -20.79 8.27
CA PHE A 259 16.16 -21.07 8.78
C PHE A 259 16.01 -20.50 10.19
N ILE A 260 14.93 -19.75 10.41
CA ILE A 260 14.51 -19.26 11.72
C ILE A 260 13.02 -19.56 11.90
N ALA A 261 12.67 -20.20 13.01
CA ALA A 261 11.30 -20.38 13.43
C ALA A 261 11.08 -19.77 14.83
N SER A 262 9.91 -19.19 15.05
CA SER A 262 9.41 -18.86 16.39
C SER A 262 8.23 -19.75 16.73
N ALA A 263 8.21 -20.29 17.94
CA ALA A 263 7.11 -21.12 18.43
C ALA A 263 6.51 -20.54 19.71
N ASN A 264 5.17 -20.49 19.75
CA ASN A 264 4.39 -20.24 20.94
C ASN A 264 4.01 -21.58 21.56
N LEU A 265 4.69 -21.96 22.65
CA LEU A 265 4.52 -23.25 23.31
C LEU A 265 3.17 -23.37 24.04
N VAL A 266 2.57 -22.22 24.42
CA VAL A 266 1.30 -22.12 25.15
C VAL A 266 0.12 -22.30 24.19
N GLU A 267 0.12 -21.58 23.07
CA GLU A 267 -0.91 -21.72 22.01
C GLU A 267 -0.67 -22.92 21.08
N ASN A 268 0.51 -23.56 21.20
CA ASN A 268 0.98 -24.64 20.34
C ASN A 268 1.09 -24.26 18.86
N SER A 269 1.44 -23.01 18.56
CA SER A 269 1.52 -22.46 17.20
C SER A 269 2.95 -22.07 16.85
N TYR A 270 3.27 -21.96 15.56
CA TYR A 270 4.56 -21.44 15.09
C TYR A 270 4.45 -20.56 13.85
N ASN A 271 5.48 -19.75 13.62
CA ASN A 271 5.72 -19.00 12.39
C ASN A 271 7.19 -19.19 11.94
N MET A 272 7.46 -19.12 10.63
CA MET A 272 8.79 -19.38 10.07
C MET A 272 9.23 -18.33 9.05
N LEU A 273 10.53 -18.07 9.05
CA LEU A 273 11.23 -17.20 8.13
C LEU A 273 12.36 -18.02 7.47
N GLU A 274 12.17 -18.40 6.20
CA GLU A 274 13.18 -19.06 5.36
C GLU A 274 13.88 -18.02 4.45
N TYR A 275 15.20 -18.14 4.29
CA TYR A 275 15.96 -17.28 3.36
C TYR A 275 16.36 -18.05 2.10
N SER A 276 15.91 -17.56 0.94
CA SER A 276 15.76 -18.26 -0.36
C SER A 276 16.98 -18.97 -1.00
N SER A 277 18.14 -19.05 -0.35
CA SER A 277 19.37 -19.65 -0.90
C SER A 277 19.81 -20.96 -0.23
N TYR A 278 19.17 -21.40 0.86
CA TYR A 278 19.60 -22.58 1.63
C TYR A 278 18.38 -23.44 2.03
N GLY A 279 18.00 -24.38 1.17
CA GLY A 279 16.69 -25.00 1.25
C GLY A 279 16.47 -25.99 2.39
N ILE A 280 15.40 -25.76 3.15
CA ILE A 280 14.50 -26.80 3.62
C ILE A 280 13.08 -26.27 3.40
N ASP A 281 12.54 -26.50 2.20
CA ASP A 281 11.28 -25.91 1.73
C ASP A 281 10.11 -26.22 2.67
N PHE A 282 9.78 -25.20 3.45
CA PHE A 282 8.54 -25.04 4.18
C PHE A 282 8.17 -23.57 4.05
N GLY A 283 7.28 -23.26 3.11
CA GLY A 283 6.89 -21.88 2.79
C GLY A 283 6.38 -21.09 4.00
N PRO A 284 6.23 -19.75 3.86
CA PRO A 284 5.74 -18.87 4.93
C PRO A 284 4.28 -19.19 5.27
N GLU A 285 4.09 -20.17 6.14
CA GLU A 285 2.83 -20.73 6.63
C GLU A 285 2.84 -20.79 8.16
N ILE A 286 1.64 -20.78 8.76
CA ILE A 286 1.42 -20.87 10.21
C ILE A 286 0.95 -22.30 10.53
N GLY A 287 1.57 -22.95 11.52
CA GLY A 287 1.30 -24.37 11.85
C GLY A 287 1.35 -24.69 13.35
N ILE A 288 1.31 -26.00 13.68
CA ILE A 288 1.30 -26.51 15.08
C ILE A 288 2.74 -26.83 15.54
N ALA A 289 3.16 -26.35 16.71
CA ALA A 289 4.56 -26.42 17.15
C ALA A 289 5.10 -27.86 17.28
N ASP A 290 4.26 -28.82 17.68
CA ASP A 290 4.65 -30.25 17.73
C ASP A 290 5.07 -30.80 16.35
N ASP A 291 4.42 -30.36 15.25
CA ASP A 291 4.76 -30.79 13.88
C ASP A 291 6.14 -30.24 13.45
N LEU A 292 6.47 -29.02 13.87
CA LEU A 292 7.79 -28.41 13.66
C LEU A 292 8.88 -29.21 14.39
N PHE A 293 8.68 -29.53 15.68
CA PHE A 293 9.68 -30.28 16.45
C PHE A 293 9.90 -31.69 15.89
N MET A 294 8.82 -32.40 15.53
CA MET A 294 8.94 -33.72 14.91
C MET A 294 9.68 -33.68 13.57
N SER A 295 9.37 -32.69 12.72
CA SER A 295 10.07 -32.42 11.46
C SER A 295 11.58 -32.15 11.65
N LEU A 296 11.94 -31.35 12.68
CA LEU A 296 13.34 -31.07 13.00
C LEU A 296 14.08 -32.32 13.53
N ILE A 297 13.44 -33.12 14.38
CA ILE A 297 14.00 -34.39 14.90
C ILE A 297 14.19 -35.41 13.76
N GLU A 298 13.24 -35.54 12.83
CA GLU A 298 13.40 -36.40 11.66
C GLU A 298 14.57 -35.98 10.76
N LYS A 299 14.90 -34.68 10.74
CA LYS A 299 16.02 -34.12 9.96
C LYS A 299 17.36 -34.17 10.70
N ALA A 300 17.37 -34.52 11.98
CA ALA A 300 18.57 -34.87 12.72
C ALA A 300 19.09 -36.28 12.35
N TYR A 301 20.38 -36.53 12.58
CA TYR A 301 21.04 -37.80 12.28
C TYR A 301 20.73 -38.87 13.32
N ASP A 302 20.67 -40.13 12.90
CA ASP A 302 20.20 -41.25 13.74
C ASP A 302 20.89 -41.34 15.11
N GLU A 303 22.20 -41.04 15.19
CA GLU A 303 22.98 -41.05 16.43
C GLU A 303 22.68 -39.84 17.35
N ASP A 304 22.30 -38.70 16.77
CA ASP A 304 21.97 -37.45 17.48
C ASP A 304 20.46 -37.28 17.73
N ARG A 305 19.60 -38.09 17.09
CA ARG A 305 18.12 -37.99 17.16
C ARG A 305 17.57 -38.11 18.58
N GLU A 306 18.22 -38.87 19.45
CA GLU A 306 17.79 -39.01 20.85
C GLU A 306 18.09 -37.73 21.65
N ALA A 307 19.27 -37.13 21.47
CA ALA A 307 19.61 -35.84 22.07
C ALA A 307 18.77 -34.68 21.48
N CYS A 308 18.46 -34.72 20.18
CA CYS A 308 17.55 -33.75 19.56
C CYS A 308 16.12 -33.90 20.10
N ARG A 309 15.67 -35.14 20.36
CA ARG A 309 14.38 -35.40 20.98
C ARG A 309 14.33 -34.90 22.42
N GLU A 310 15.39 -35.08 23.21
CA GLU A 310 15.47 -34.54 24.58
C GLU A 310 15.47 -33.00 24.59
N MET A 311 16.25 -32.37 23.71
CA MET A 311 16.36 -30.90 23.65
C MET A 311 15.11 -30.20 23.09
N LEU A 312 14.44 -30.80 22.10
CA LEU A 312 13.21 -30.28 21.49
C LEU A 312 11.95 -30.95 22.07
N ASP A 313 12.06 -31.67 23.19
CA ASP A 313 10.91 -32.16 23.91
C ASP A 313 10.10 -30.98 24.44
N ARG A 314 8.79 -30.97 24.17
CA ARG A 314 7.95 -29.83 24.47
C ARG A 314 7.76 -29.61 25.97
N ASP A 315 7.65 -30.68 26.75
CA ASP A 315 7.49 -30.57 28.21
C ASP A 315 8.80 -30.05 28.83
N PHE A 316 9.95 -30.55 28.38
CA PHE A 316 11.26 -30.02 28.76
C PHE A 316 11.44 -28.54 28.39
N MET A 317 11.11 -28.17 27.15
CA MET A 317 11.20 -26.79 26.65
C MET A 317 10.32 -25.84 27.48
N ALA A 318 9.07 -26.23 27.77
CA ALA A 318 8.16 -25.47 28.61
C ALA A 318 8.63 -25.41 30.09
N GLU A 319 9.24 -26.47 30.62
CA GLU A 319 9.79 -26.52 31.97
C GLU A 319 11.00 -25.59 32.12
N SER A 320 12.01 -25.69 31.24
CA SER A 320 13.17 -24.77 31.20
C SER A 320 12.74 -23.33 30.96
N PHE A 321 11.75 -23.14 30.10
CA PHE A 321 11.15 -21.84 29.86
C PHE A 321 10.53 -21.26 31.16
N SER A 322 9.67 -22.01 31.88
CA SER A 322 9.06 -21.57 33.15
C SER A 322 10.08 -21.28 34.28
N ARG A 323 11.31 -21.76 34.11
CA ARG A 323 12.45 -21.53 35.02
C ARG A 323 13.37 -20.38 34.59
N GLY A 324 13.14 -19.79 33.41
CA GLY A 324 13.97 -18.72 32.84
C GLY A 324 15.33 -19.19 32.32
N GLU A 325 15.49 -20.48 31.99
CA GLU A 325 16.77 -21.04 31.55
C GLU A 325 17.01 -20.84 30.04
N ARG A 326 18.05 -20.08 29.67
CA ARG A 326 18.44 -19.86 28.26
C ARG A 326 19.39 -20.96 27.75
N VAL A 327 18.85 -21.97 27.07
CA VAL A 327 19.57 -23.18 26.61
C VAL A 327 20.41 -22.94 25.33
N LEU A 328 21.45 -22.11 25.44
CA LEU A 328 22.26 -21.67 24.30
C LEU A 328 23.32 -22.69 23.83
N THR A 329 22.90 -23.64 22.97
CA THR A 329 23.70 -24.45 21.99
C THR A 329 23.85 -25.94 22.29
N GLN A 330 23.49 -26.77 21.31
CA GLN A 330 24.19 -28.03 21.02
C GLN A 330 24.68 -28.05 19.56
N ILE A 331 25.82 -28.69 19.31
CA ILE A 331 26.40 -28.81 17.96
C ILE A 331 26.24 -30.26 17.51
N ILE A 332 25.42 -30.48 16.48
CA ILE A 332 25.14 -31.78 15.88
C ILE A 332 26.19 -32.03 14.81
N ARG A 333 26.86 -33.19 14.85
CA ARG A 333 28.07 -33.45 14.05
C ARG A 333 27.84 -34.63 13.12
N GLN A 334 27.46 -34.36 11.87
CA GLN A 334 27.43 -35.42 10.87
C GLN A 334 28.83 -35.82 10.43
N GLN A 335 29.10 -37.12 10.36
CA GLN A 335 30.17 -37.67 9.53
C GLN A 335 29.60 -38.07 8.16
N LYS A 336 30.07 -37.43 7.08
CA LYS A 336 29.62 -37.74 5.70
C LYS A 336 30.58 -38.69 4.98
N SER A 337 31.83 -38.74 5.44
CA SER A 337 32.89 -39.69 5.08
C SER A 337 33.93 -39.73 6.21
N GLN A 338 34.96 -40.60 6.16
CA GLN A 338 35.97 -40.69 7.23
C GLN A 338 36.74 -39.38 7.53
N SER A 339 36.79 -38.43 6.59
CA SER A 339 37.56 -37.18 6.71
C SER A 339 36.71 -35.92 6.92
N ASP A 340 35.46 -35.90 6.46
CA ASP A 340 34.66 -34.67 6.34
C ASP A 340 33.46 -34.66 7.28
N PHE A 341 33.41 -33.62 8.12
CA PHE A 341 32.34 -33.39 9.08
C PHE A 341 31.47 -32.22 8.65
N CYS A 342 30.16 -32.44 8.56
CA CYS A 342 29.20 -31.37 8.35
C CYS A 342 28.61 -30.97 9.70
N TRP A 343 28.75 -29.69 10.05
CA TRP A 343 28.22 -29.13 11.28
C TRP A 343 26.81 -28.61 11.05
N ALA A 344 25.84 -29.21 11.72
CA ALA A 344 24.51 -28.65 11.87
C ALA A 344 24.44 -27.98 13.24
N LYS A 345 24.24 -26.67 13.28
CA LYS A 345 24.05 -25.94 14.54
C LYS A 345 22.57 -25.61 14.68
N ILE A 346 21.91 -26.26 15.63
CA ILE A 346 20.59 -25.86 16.12
C ILE A 346 20.83 -25.09 17.41
N VAL A 347 20.34 -23.86 17.46
CA VAL A 347 20.38 -23.02 18.66
C VAL A 347 18.95 -22.69 19.03
N VAL A 348 18.50 -23.24 20.15
CA VAL A 348 17.20 -22.91 20.73
C VAL A 348 17.43 -21.79 21.72
N ILE A 349 16.93 -20.60 21.40
CA ILE A 349 16.98 -19.46 22.30
C ILE A 349 15.60 -19.33 22.93
N LEU A 350 15.49 -19.78 24.19
CA LEU A 350 14.28 -19.56 24.98
C LEU A 350 14.26 -18.11 25.47
N THR A 351 13.14 -17.49 25.17
CA THR A 351 12.63 -16.18 25.58
C THR A 351 11.14 -16.45 25.41
N GLU A 352 10.34 -16.62 26.47
CA GLU A 352 9.65 -15.60 27.33
C GLU A 352 8.09 -15.93 27.27
N ASP A 353 7.19 -15.51 28.19
CA ASP A 353 5.76 -15.97 28.26
C ASP A 353 4.59 -14.95 28.40
N GLU A 354 4.09 -14.66 29.62
CA GLU A 354 2.69 -14.33 29.87
C GLU A 354 2.26 -12.93 29.36
N HIS A 355 1.98 -12.86 28.05
CA HIS A 355 1.25 -11.84 27.28
C HIS A 355 2.03 -10.57 26.88
N ASP A 356 3.17 -10.66 26.16
CA ASP A 356 3.12 -10.68 24.69
C ASP A 356 4.31 -11.43 24.06
N GLN A 357 4.62 -12.61 24.59
CA GLN A 357 5.96 -13.17 24.44
C GLN A 357 5.96 -14.38 23.47
N LEU A 358 6.82 -14.28 22.45
CA LEU A 358 7.53 -15.41 21.85
C LEU A 358 7.99 -16.36 22.98
N CYS A 359 7.91 -17.70 22.85
CA CYS A 359 8.38 -18.63 23.91
C CYS A 359 9.69 -19.38 23.55
N SER A 360 9.98 -19.50 22.27
CA SER A 360 11.27 -20.00 21.79
C SER A 360 11.57 -19.51 20.37
N VAL A 361 12.84 -19.21 20.10
CA VAL A 361 13.38 -18.97 18.76
C VAL A 361 14.33 -20.10 18.42
N ILE A 362 14.01 -20.87 17.38
CA ILE A 362 14.86 -21.94 16.87
C ILE A 362 15.63 -21.39 15.66
N LEU A 363 16.93 -21.23 15.85
CA LEU A 363 17.87 -20.85 14.80
C LEU A 363 18.56 -22.11 14.28
N MET A 364 18.33 -22.47 13.02
CA MET A 364 18.99 -23.63 12.40
C MET A 364 19.95 -23.17 11.32
N ARG A 365 21.21 -23.60 11.43
CA ARG A 365 22.21 -23.47 10.38
C ARG A 365 22.73 -24.83 9.95
N THR A 366 22.28 -25.24 8.77
CA THR A 366 22.92 -26.24 7.93
C THR A 366 24.00 -25.55 7.10
N LEU A 367 25.27 -25.96 7.23
CA LEU A 367 26.30 -25.53 6.30
C LEU A 367 26.21 -26.39 5.03
N SER A 368 25.71 -25.81 3.93
CA SER A 368 25.73 -26.48 2.62
C SER A 368 27.12 -26.40 1.99
N GLY A 369 28.00 -27.31 2.41
CA GLY A 369 29.30 -27.55 1.76
C GLY A 369 30.45 -26.63 2.20
N CYS A 370 31.70 -26.82 1.74
CA CYS A 370 32.32 -27.93 1.01
C CYS A 370 31.45 -28.62 -0.08
N ASP A 371 30.84 -27.93 -1.05
CA ASP A 371 31.07 -26.55 -1.50
C ASP A 371 29.78 -25.75 -1.71
N ALA A 372 29.76 -24.49 -1.27
CA ALA A 372 29.10 -23.31 -1.87
C ALA A 372 29.42 -22.09 -0.98
N LEU A 373 29.73 -20.93 -1.58
CA LEU A 373 30.12 -19.69 -0.89
C LEU A 373 29.28 -18.50 -1.36
#